data_AF-A0AA39MFB8-F1
#
_entry.id   AF-A0AA39MFB8-F1
#
_cell.length_a   1.000
_cell.length_b   1.000
_cell.length_c   1.000
_cell.angle_alpha   90.00
_cell.angle_beta   90.00
_cell.angle_gamma   90.00
#
_symmetry.space_group_name_H-M   'P 1'
#
loop_
_entity.id
_entity.type
_entity.pdbx_description
1 polymer ?
#
loop_
_entity_poly.entity_id
_entity_poly.type
_entity_poly.pdbx_seq_one_letter_code
_entity_poly.pdbx_strand_id
1 'polypeptide(L)' 'LVEEERLPDYDAHRHFPVRLGGLFNGIYQVIGKLGYGVNGTICLAKDMGR' A
#
# COMPACT_ATOMS: atom_id res chain seq x y z
N LEU A 1 -13.44 4.76 -2.48
CA LEU A 1 -12.50 4.12 -3.41
C LEU A 1 -11.11 4.66 -3.12
N VAL A 2 -10.12 3.80 -2.96
CA VAL A 2 -8.72 4.21 -3.01
C VAL A 2 -8.40 4.57 -4.47
N GLU A 3 -7.55 5.55 -4.69
CA GLU A 3 -7.22 6.03 -6.04
C GLU A 3 -6.72 4.92 -7.00
N GLU A 4 -6.04 3.89 -6.48
CA GLU A 4 -5.63 2.68 -7.22
C GLU A 4 -6.81 1.87 -7.79
N GLU A 5 -7.94 1.84 -7.09
CA GLU A 5 -9.15 1.13 -7.50
C GLU A 5 -9.87 1.82 -8.68
N ARG A 6 -9.36 2.97 -9.14
CA ARG A 6 -9.87 3.68 -10.32
C ARG A 6 -9.18 3.23 -11.61
N LEU A 7 -8.13 2.42 -11.52
CA LEU A 7 -7.45 1.88 -12.70
C LEU A 7 -8.37 0.85 -13.40
N PRO A 8 -8.51 0.92 -14.74
CA PRO A 8 -9.39 0.03 -15.48
C PRO A 8 -9.00 -1.45 -15.35
N ASP A 9 -7.71 -1.73 -15.10
CA ASP A 9 -7.18 -3.09 -14.93
C ASP A 9 -6.88 -3.42 -13.46
N TYR A 10 -7.47 -2.67 -12.51
CA TYR A 10 -7.29 -2.96 -11.09
C TYR A 10 -7.89 -4.33 -10.73
N ASP A 11 -7.06 -5.20 -10.17
CA ASP A 11 -7.47 -6.49 -9.64
C ASP A 11 -7.06 -6.62 -8.17
N ALA A 12 -8.03 -6.57 -7.26
CA ALA A 12 -7.78 -6.73 -5.82
C ALA A 12 -7.14 -8.08 -5.43
N HIS A 13 -7.18 -9.10 -6.30
CA HIS A 13 -6.44 -10.36 -6.11
C HIS A 13 -4.96 -10.24 -6.49
N ARG A 14 -4.59 -9.26 -7.32
CA ARG A 14 -3.21 -8.98 -7.75
C ARG A 14 -2.56 -7.86 -6.94
N HIS A 15 -3.36 -7.02 -6.30
CA HIS A 15 -2.90 -5.90 -5.49
C HIS A 15 -3.05 -6.22 -3.99
N PHE A 16 -1.98 -6.07 -3.22
CA PHE A 16 -2.07 -6.17 -1.78
C PHE A 16 -2.78 -4.91 -1.22
N PRO A 17 -3.94 -5.04 -0.54
CA PRO A 17 -4.69 -3.88 -0.07
C PRO A 17 -3.96 -3.21 1.09
N VAL A 18 -3.12 -2.22 0.77
CA VAL A 18 -2.39 -1.45 1.77
C VAL A 18 -3.35 -0.61 2.60
N ARG A 19 -3.29 -0.74 3.93
CA ARG A 19 -4.05 0.09 4.88
C ARG A 19 -3.09 1.01 5.64
N LEU A 20 -3.48 2.26 5.86
CA LEU A 20 -2.76 3.16 6.78
C LEU A 20 -2.75 2.52 8.17
N GLY A 21 -1.60 2.59 8.84
CA GLY A 21 -1.35 1.93 10.12
C GLY A 21 -1.06 0.42 10.03
N GLY A 22 -1.23 -0.20 8.85
CA GLY A 22 -0.90 -1.61 8.64
C GLY A 22 0.61 -1.87 8.76
N LEU A 23 0.97 -3.08 9.18
CA LEU A 23 2.36 -3.51 9.37
C LEU A 23 2.78 -4.45 8.24
N PHE A 24 3.87 -4.08 7.55
CA PHE A 24 4.60 -5.00 6.70
C PHE A 24 5.74 -5.65 7.49
N ASN A 25 5.81 -6.98 7.41
CA ASN A 25 6.80 -7.79 8.13
C ASN A 25 6.85 -7.53 9.65
N GLY A 26 5.75 -7.03 10.23
CA GLY A 26 5.65 -6.70 11.67
C GLY A 26 6.43 -5.46 12.13
N ILE A 27 7.26 -4.85 11.28
CA ILE A 27 8.18 -3.76 11.67
C ILE A 27 8.04 -2.50 10.82
N TYR A 28 7.36 -2.55 9.68
CA TYR A 28 7.17 -1.38 8.83
C TYR A 28 5.72 -0.93 8.86
N GLN A 29 5.42 0.11 9.64
CA GLN A 29 4.08 0.68 9.72
C GLN A 29 3.84 1.64 8.56
N VAL A 30 2.80 1.40 7.78
CA VAL A 30 2.39 2.30 6.70
C VAL A 30 1.87 3.60 7.28
N ILE A 31 2.52 4.73 6.96
CA ILE A 31 2.13 6.07 7.42
C ILE A 31 1.60 6.96 6.29
N GLY A 32 1.74 6.54 5.03
CA GLY A 32 1.21 7.25 3.88
C GLY A 32 1.26 6.42 2.60
N LYS A 33 0.41 6.75 1.64
CA LYS A 33 0.49 6.22 0.26
C LYS A 33 1.05 7.32 -0.62
N LEU A 34 2.10 7.01 -1.37
CA LEU A 34 2.80 7.99 -2.23
C LEU A 34 2.40 7.85 -3.70
N GLY A 35 2.02 6.65 -4.13
CA GLY A 35 1.61 6.40 -5.51
C GLY A 35 1.14 4.97 -5.71
N TYR A 36 0.54 4.71 -6.87
CA TYR A 36 0.02 3.40 -7.26
C TYR A 36 0.13 3.23 -8.77
N GLY A 37 0.22 1.99 -9.23
CA GLY A 37 0.29 1.65 -10.66
C GLY A 37 0.13 0.16 -10.89
N VAL A 38 0.31 -0.28 -12.14
CA VAL A 38 0.11 -1.67 -12.58
C VAL A 38 0.91 -2.67 -11.73
N ASN A 39 2.11 -2.29 -11.29
CA ASN A 39 3.01 -3.18 -10.54
C ASN A 39 2.87 -3.05 -9.01
N GLY A 40 1.92 -2.27 -8.51
CA GLY A 40 1.61 -2.16 -7.08
C GLY A 40 1.57 -0.73 -6.53
N THR A 41 1.57 -0.65 -5.19
CA THR A 41 1.45 0.61 -4.43
C THR A 41 2.77 1.00 -3.78
N ILE A 42 3.20 2.25 -3.97
CA ILE A 42 4.35 2.83 -3.25
C ILE A 42 3.82 3.48 -1.97
N CYS A 43 4.37 3.05 -0.83
CA CYS A 43 3.94 3.50 0.50
C CYS A 43 5.12 4.09 1.28
N LEU A 44 4.86 5.17 2.00
CA LEU A 44 5.74 5.65 3.03
C LEU A 44 5.50 4.82 4.30
N ALA A 45 6.55 4.21 4.83
CA ALA A 45 6.47 3.42 6.04
C ALA A 45 7.47 3.91 7.09
N LYS A 46 7.06 3.84 8.36
CA LYS A 46 7.91 4.04 9.52
C LYS A 46 8.45 2.70 9.99
N ASP A 47 9.76 2.61 10.17
CA ASP A 47 10.39 1.49 10.87
C ASP A 47 10.07 1.57 12.37
N MET A 48 9.52 0.49 12.91
CA MET A 48 9.11 0.32 14.30
C MET A 48 10.15 -0.46 15.12
N GLY A 49 11.21 -0.97 14.48
CA GLY A 49 12.34 -1.65 15.13
C GLY A 49 13.45 -0.71 15.62
N ARG A 50 13.25 0.61 15.51
CA ARG A 50 14.17 1.67 15.97
C ARG A 50 13.54 2.56 17.02
#